data_AF-A0A7C2LX40-F1
#
_entry.id   AF-A0A7C2LX40-F1
#
_cell.length_a   1.000
_cell.length_b   1.000
_cell.length_c   1.000
_cell.angle_alpha   90.00
_cell.angle_beta   90.00
_cell.angle_gamma   90.00
#
_symmetry.space_group_name_H-M   'P 1'
#
loop_
_entity.id
_entity.type
_entity.pdbx_description
1 polymer ?
#
loop_
_entity_poly.entity_id
_entity_poly.type
_entity_poly.pdbx_seq_one_letter_code
_entity_poly.pdbx_strand_id
1 'polypeptide(L)'
;MQGLSAAGVKLFLHMEFTPAEEGTEELTVTPSQREAYLHKLKEYRKKIPAVFLNLPADEEAAGGCLAAGRGFVHISAQGAVEPCPFSPFSDTNITESTLAEALQSEFLARLRAHPEELHETGGGCVLWQKRAWVTELLAESRGPAGGAVRTESEIEPASVVG
;
A
#
# COMPACT_ATOMS: atom_id res chain seq x y z
N MET A 1 13.88 1.88 19.70
CA MET A 1 14.28 0.59 19.09
C MET A 1 14.66 -0.45 20.15
N GLN A 2 15.77 -0.31 20.89
CA GLN A 2 16.18 -1.31 21.91
C GLN A 2 15.16 -1.49 23.05
N GLY A 3 14.60 -0.40 23.59
CA GLY A 3 13.56 -0.49 24.62
C GLY A 3 12.30 -1.24 24.14
N LEU A 4 11.86 -0.99 22.90
CA LEU A 4 10.74 -1.71 22.28
C LEU A 4 11.07 -3.20 22.10
N SER A 5 12.29 -3.53 21.67
CA SER A 5 12.73 -4.93 21.59
C SER A 5 12.77 -5.61 22.96
N ALA A 6 13.17 -4.91 24.01
CA ALA A 6 13.19 -5.43 25.38
C ALA A 6 11.76 -5.64 25.91
N ALA A 7 10.81 -4.81 25.49
CA ALA A 7 9.38 -4.98 25.74
C ALA A 7 8.73 -6.09 24.89
N GLY A 8 9.50 -6.83 24.08
CA GLY A 8 9.02 -7.97 23.31
C GLY A 8 8.58 -7.65 21.88
N VAL A 9 8.74 -6.41 21.39
CA VAL A 9 8.43 -6.08 19.99
C VAL A 9 9.38 -6.82 19.05
N LYS A 10 8.80 -7.57 18.10
CA LYS A 10 9.52 -8.38 17.10
C LYS A 10 9.29 -7.96 15.65
N LEU A 11 8.40 -7.00 15.41
CA LEU A 11 8.14 -6.44 14.10
C LEU A 11 8.19 -4.92 14.18
N PHE A 12 8.99 -4.32 13.31
CA PHE A 12 9.05 -2.88 13.10
C PHE A 12 8.61 -2.59 11.66
N LEU A 13 7.43 -1.98 11.52
CA LEU A 13 6.96 -1.46 10.26
C LEU A 13 7.36 0.01 10.14
N HIS A 14 8.13 0.31 9.11
CA HIS A 14 8.48 1.66 8.73
C HIS A 14 7.81 2.00 7.41
N MET A 15 7.15 3.15 7.37
CA MET A 15 6.44 3.63 6.18
C MET A 15 7.01 4.99 5.82
N GLU A 16 7.46 5.13 4.58
CA GLU A 16 7.81 6.43 4.03
C GLU A 16 6.53 7.24 3.75
N PHE A 17 6.64 8.56 3.87
CA PHE A 17 5.54 9.44 3.48
C PHE A 17 5.21 9.21 1.99
N THR A 18 3.95 8.94 1.70
CA THR A 18 3.43 8.79 0.34
C THR A 18 2.54 10.00 0.04
N PRO A 19 2.82 10.78 -1.02
CA PRO A 19 2.07 11.98 -1.34
C PRO A 19 0.75 11.60 -2.00
N ALA A 20 -0.22 11.20 -1.16
CA ALA A 20 -1.57 10.83 -1.57
C ALA A 20 -2.52 12.05 -1.71
N GLU A 21 -1.97 13.26 -1.59
CA GLU A 21 -2.66 14.53 -1.76
C GLU A 21 -1.81 15.42 -2.69
N GLU A 22 -2.46 16.05 -3.67
CA GLU A 22 -1.77 16.94 -4.62
C GLU A 22 -1.15 18.13 -3.89
N GLY A 23 0.11 18.45 -4.20
CA GLY A 23 0.85 19.54 -3.55
C GLY A 23 1.50 19.13 -2.22
N THR A 24 1.65 17.83 -1.96
CA THR A 24 2.42 17.29 -0.82
C THR A 24 3.70 16.56 -1.24
N GLU A 25 4.07 16.62 -2.52
CA GLU A 25 5.20 15.90 -3.09
C GLU A 25 6.54 16.30 -2.45
N GLU A 26 6.67 17.54 -1.97
CA GLU A 26 7.85 18.06 -1.28
C GLU A 26 8.07 17.48 0.11
N LEU A 27 7.05 16.85 0.71
CA LEU A 27 7.14 16.14 1.99
C LEU A 27 7.73 14.74 1.84
N THR A 28 7.93 14.28 0.60
CA THR A 28 8.53 12.96 0.34
C THR A 28 10.00 12.91 0.75
N VAL A 29 10.43 11.71 1.15
CA VAL A 29 11.82 11.48 1.55
C VAL A 29 12.74 11.66 0.35
N THR A 30 13.69 12.58 0.47
CA THR A 30 14.68 12.81 -0.58
C THR A 30 15.65 11.62 -0.72
N PRO A 31 16.30 11.43 -1.88
CA PRO A 31 17.25 10.33 -2.06
C PRO A 31 18.35 10.26 -0.98
N SER A 32 18.90 11.40 -0.57
CA SER A 32 19.94 11.46 0.47
C SER A 32 19.40 11.14 1.87
N GLN A 33 18.18 11.58 2.20
CA GLN A 33 17.51 11.19 3.43
C GLN A 33 17.23 9.68 3.46
N ARG A 34 16.76 9.12 2.34
CA ARG A 34 16.49 7.69 2.19
C ARG A 34 17.76 6.88 2.38
N GLU A 35 18.87 7.27 1.76
CA GLU A 35 20.16 6.61 1.94
C GLU A 35 20.62 6.61 3.41
N ALA A 36 20.60 7.78 4.08
CA ALA A 36 21.00 7.90 5.47
C ALA A 36 20.13 7.04 6.40
N TYR A 37 18.83 7.02 6.15
CA TYR A 37 17.86 6.22 6.88
C TYR A 37 18.05 4.71 6.66
N LEU A 38 18.21 4.25 5.42
CA LEU A 38 18.45 2.83 5.09
C LEU A 38 19.76 2.33 5.69
N HIS A 39 20.80 3.17 5.73
CA HIS A 39 22.04 2.87 6.44
C HIS A 39 21.78 2.60 7.93
N LYS A 40 20.94 3.43 8.57
CA LYS A 40 20.58 3.25 9.99
C LYS A 40 19.76 1.98 10.23
N LEU A 41 18.79 1.67 9.36
CA LEU A 41 18.03 0.42 9.43
C LEU A 41 18.94 -0.81 9.33
N LYS A 42 19.94 -0.77 8.45
CA LYS A 42 20.93 -1.85 8.31
C LYS A 42 21.71 -2.07 9.62
N GLU A 43 22.00 -1.02 10.37
CA GLU A 43 22.60 -1.16 11.71
C GLU A 43 21.64 -1.79 12.71
N TYR A 44 20.35 -1.41 12.70
CA TYR A 44 19.36 -1.97 13.61
C TYR A 44 19.09 -3.45 13.34
N ARG A 45 18.97 -3.85 12.07
CA ARG A 45 18.81 -5.24 11.64
C ARG A 45 19.92 -6.16 12.16
N LYS A 46 21.15 -5.64 12.31
CA LYS A 46 22.29 -6.40 12.87
C LYS A 46 22.27 -6.55 14.39
N LYS A 47 21.63 -5.61 15.09
CA LYS A 47 21.72 -5.49 16.56
C LYS A 47 20.45 -5.95 17.28
N ILE A 48 19.32 -5.94 16.59
CA ILE A 48 18.00 -6.18 17.19
C ILE A 48 17.41 -7.43 16.52
N PRO A 49 17.14 -8.51 17.29
CA PRO A 49 16.53 -9.72 16.76
C PRO A 49 15.03 -9.52 16.55
N ALA A 50 14.69 -8.78 15.50
CA ALA A 50 13.34 -8.44 15.06
C ALA A 50 13.29 -8.32 13.52
N VAL A 51 12.09 -8.47 12.96
CA VAL A 51 11.81 -8.20 11.55
C VAL A 51 11.62 -6.70 11.36
N PHE A 52 12.27 -6.15 10.35
CA PHE A 52 12.14 -4.75 9.95
C PHE A 52 11.61 -4.72 8.52
N LEU A 53 10.40 -4.20 8.34
CA LEU A 53 9.77 -4.00 7.04
C LEU A 53 9.71 -2.50 6.76
N ASN A 54 10.39 -2.05 5.72
CA ASN A 54 10.40 -0.66 5.27
C ASN A 54 9.73 -0.53 3.91
N LEU A 55 8.59 0.15 3.87
CA LEU A 55 7.80 0.32 2.66
C LEU A 55 7.92 1.78 2.17
N PRO A 56 8.20 2.01 0.88
CA PRO A 56 8.35 1.02 -0.19
C PRO A 56 9.78 0.45 -0.34
N ALA A 57 10.79 0.95 0.38
CA ALA A 57 12.18 0.66 -0.03
C ALA A 57 12.63 -0.81 0.03
N ASP A 58 12.01 -1.67 0.85
CA ASP A 58 12.29 -3.11 0.86
C ASP A 58 11.47 -3.89 -0.20
N GLU A 59 10.48 -3.27 -0.85
CA GLU A 59 9.62 -3.94 -1.84
C GLU A 59 10.39 -4.35 -3.09
N GLU A 60 11.36 -3.56 -3.54
CA GLU A 60 12.18 -3.90 -4.71
C GLU A 60 12.98 -5.19 -4.47
N ALA A 61 13.52 -5.37 -3.26
CA ALA A 61 14.21 -6.61 -2.88
C ALA A 61 13.27 -7.83 -2.81
N ALA A 62 11.96 -7.60 -2.71
CA ALA A 62 10.91 -8.62 -2.75
C ALA A 62 10.28 -8.81 -4.14
N GLY A 63 10.84 -8.19 -5.18
CA GLY A 63 10.36 -8.27 -6.56
C GLY A 63 9.27 -7.26 -6.90
N GLY A 64 9.26 -6.10 -6.25
CA GLY A 64 8.30 -5.01 -6.46
C GLY A 64 7.21 -4.93 -5.38
N CYS A 65 6.24 -4.05 -5.61
CA CYS A 65 5.20 -3.68 -4.65
C CYS A 65 4.45 -4.88 -4.05
N LEU A 66 4.31 -4.93 -2.73
CA LEU A 66 3.70 -6.06 -2.01
C LEU A 66 2.17 -5.96 -1.90
N ALA A 67 1.58 -4.92 -2.49
CA ALA A 67 0.15 -4.67 -2.55
C ALA A 67 -0.64 -5.77 -3.29
N ALA A 68 -1.96 -5.60 -3.35
CA ALA A 68 -2.89 -6.45 -4.09
C ALA A 68 -2.85 -7.94 -3.71
N GLY A 69 -2.50 -8.24 -2.46
CA GLY A 69 -2.43 -9.61 -1.94
C GLY A 69 -1.14 -10.36 -2.31
N ARG A 70 -0.13 -9.67 -2.86
CA ARG A 70 1.22 -10.27 -3.06
C ARG A 70 1.94 -10.49 -1.73
N GLY A 71 1.73 -9.58 -0.78
CA GLY A 71 2.20 -9.67 0.60
C GLY A 71 1.22 -9.04 1.59
N PHE A 72 0.45 -8.04 1.16
CA PHE A 72 -0.62 -7.45 1.96
C PHE A 72 -1.79 -6.96 1.10
N VAL A 73 -2.92 -6.71 1.78
CA VAL A 73 -4.05 -5.91 1.30
C VAL A 73 -4.41 -4.92 2.41
N HIS A 74 -5.16 -3.89 2.05
CA HIS A 74 -5.77 -2.97 3.01
C HIS A 74 -7.26 -3.30 3.15
N ILE A 75 -7.77 -3.31 4.38
CA ILE A 75 -9.21 -3.38 4.64
C ILE A 75 -9.60 -2.02 5.21
N SER A 76 -10.43 -1.28 4.48
CA SER A 76 -10.87 0.04 4.92
C SER A 76 -11.81 -0.04 6.12
N ALA A 77 -12.07 1.09 6.78
CA ALA A 77 -13.00 1.16 7.91
C ALA A 77 -14.43 0.71 7.54
N GLN A 78 -14.79 0.79 6.26
CA GLN A 78 -16.06 0.35 5.70
C GLN A 78 -16.05 -1.12 5.24
N GLY A 79 -14.92 -1.82 5.38
CA GLY A 79 -14.75 -3.22 5.02
C GLY A 79 -14.35 -3.47 3.55
N ALA A 80 -14.09 -2.42 2.76
CA ALA A 80 -13.63 -2.60 1.38
C ALA A 80 -12.23 -3.22 1.37
N VAL A 81 -12.00 -4.22 0.50
CA VAL A 81 -10.68 -4.84 0.34
C VAL A 81 -9.94 -4.14 -0.79
N GLU A 82 -8.97 -3.32 -0.42
CA GLU A 82 -8.21 -2.44 -1.29
C GLU A 82 -6.78 -3.00 -1.48
N PRO A 83 -6.14 -2.78 -2.64
CA PRO A 83 -4.81 -3.31 -2.89
C PRO A 83 -3.76 -2.67 -1.97
N CYS A 84 -3.94 -1.40 -1.59
CA CYS A 84 -3.01 -0.62 -0.78
C CYS A 84 -3.77 0.52 -0.09
N PRO A 85 -3.39 0.98 1.12
CA PRO A 85 -4.03 2.13 1.76
C PRO A 85 -3.95 3.43 0.93
N PHE A 86 -2.98 3.54 0.03
CA PHE A 86 -2.84 4.68 -0.89
C PHE A 86 -3.48 4.43 -2.26
N SER A 87 -4.26 3.35 -2.40
CA SER A 87 -4.98 3.02 -3.63
C SER A 87 -6.38 2.54 -3.21
N PRO A 88 -7.27 3.47 -2.80
CA PRO A 88 -8.56 3.16 -2.16
C PRO A 88 -9.62 2.73 -3.19
N PHE A 89 -9.28 1.71 -3.98
CA PHE A 89 -10.11 1.13 -5.01
C PHE A 89 -10.43 -0.32 -4.63
N SER A 90 -11.67 -0.75 -4.85
CA SER A 90 -12.08 -2.10 -4.47
C SER A 90 -13.28 -2.58 -5.28
N ASP A 91 -13.35 -3.89 -5.52
CA ASP A 91 -14.49 -4.61 -6.08
C ASP A 91 -15.20 -5.52 -5.06
N THR A 92 -14.68 -5.64 -3.84
CA THR A 92 -15.18 -6.57 -2.82
C THR A 92 -15.22 -5.92 -1.43
N ASN A 93 -16.16 -6.37 -0.60
CA ASN A 93 -16.28 -5.91 0.78
C ASN A 93 -16.45 -7.10 1.72
N ILE A 94 -15.72 -7.14 2.84
CA ILE A 94 -15.80 -8.22 3.82
C ILE A 94 -17.13 -8.24 4.60
N THR A 95 -17.96 -7.20 4.47
CA THR A 95 -19.32 -7.18 5.00
C THR A 95 -20.30 -7.97 4.13
N GLU A 96 -19.94 -8.23 2.86
CA GLU A 96 -20.76 -8.91 1.86
C GLU A 96 -20.13 -10.24 1.38
N SER A 97 -18.85 -10.46 1.69
CA SER A 97 -18.07 -11.63 1.27
C SER A 97 -17.10 -12.07 2.37
N THR A 98 -16.58 -13.29 2.29
CA THR A 98 -15.49 -13.72 3.17
C THR A 98 -14.16 -13.09 2.74
N LEU A 99 -13.23 -12.94 3.67
CA LEU A 99 -11.86 -12.48 3.34
C LEU A 99 -11.20 -13.39 2.29
N ALA A 100 -11.46 -14.70 2.33
CA ALA A 100 -10.92 -15.65 1.36
C ALA A 100 -11.43 -15.35 -0.06
N GLU A 101 -12.72 -15.07 -0.23
CA GLU A 101 -13.30 -14.67 -1.51
C GLU A 101 -12.77 -13.32 -1.97
N ALA A 102 -12.70 -12.33 -1.08
CA ALA A 102 -12.19 -11.00 -1.40
C ALA A 102 -10.71 -11.02 -1.84
N LEU A 103 -9.87 -11.87 -1.24
CA LEU A 103 -8.47 -12.05 -1.67
C LEU A 103 -8.35 -12.67 -3.08
N GLN A 104 -9.38 -13.39 -3.52
CA GLN A 104 -9.49 -13.96 -4.87
C GLN A 104 -10.27 -13.05 -5.83
N SER A 105 -10.52 -11.78 -5.47
CA SER A 105 -11.27 -10.88 -6.35
C SER A 105 -10.60 -10.68 -7.70
N GLU A 106 -11.43 -10.45 -8.71
CA GLU A 106 -10.97 -10.24 -10.10
C GLU A 106 -10.09 -8.99 -10.20
N PHE A 107 -10.41 -7.93 -9.46
CA PHE A 107 -9.59 -6.72 -9.43
C PHE A 107 -8.18 -6.98 -8.88
N LEU A 108 -8.07 -7.66 -7.73
CA LEU A 108 -6.77 -8.00 -7.17
C LEU A 108 -6.00 -8.98 -8.06
N ALA A 109 -6.70 -9.93 -8.70
CA ALA A 109 -6.10 -10.87 -9.64
C ALA A 109 -5.51 -10.15 -10.87
N ARG A 110 -6.23 -9.17 -11.43
CA ARG A 110 -5.75 -8.33 -12.54
C ARG A 110 -4.50 -7.56 -12.17
N LEU A 111 -4.48 -6.88 -11.02
CA LEU A 111 -3.27 -6.18 -10.56
C LEU A 111 -2.07 -7.13 -10.44
N ARG A 112 -2.27 -8.33 -9.87
CA ARG A 112 -1.20 -9.34 -9.76
C ARG A 112 -0.74 -9.91 -11.10
N ALA A 113 -1.56 -9.83 -12.15
CA ALA A 113 -1.21 -10.29 -13.49
C ALA A 113 -0.25 -9.33 -14.22
N HIS A 114 0.01 -8.14 -13.68
CA HIS A 114 0.87 -7.10 -14.25
C HIS A 114 2.06 -6.74 -13.32
N PRO A 115 2.92 -7.69 -12.94
CA PRO A 115 4.05 -7.42 -12.05
C PRO A 115 5.02 -6.36 -12.60
N GLU A 116 5.16 -6.24 -13.93
CA GLU A 116 5.95 -5.22 -14.63
C GLU A 116 5.49 -3.79 -14.32
N GLU A 117 4.21 -3.62 -13.97
CA GLU A 117 3.65 -2.32 -13.61
C GLU A 117 3.83 -2.00 -12.12
N LEU A 118 4.23 -2.98 -11.30
CA LEU A 118 4.30 -2.90 -9.83
C LEU A 118 5.71 -2.65 -9.30
N HIS A 119 6.53 -1.91 -10.04
CA HIS A 119 7.88 -1.48 -9.61
C HIS A 119 7.87 -0.03 -9.10
N GLU A 120 8.64 0.22 -8.05
CA GLU A 120 8.80 1.55 -7.45
C GLU A 120 9.68 2.43 -8.37
N THR A 121 9.27 3.67 -8.64
CA THR A 121 9.93 4.55 -9.64
C THR A 121 10.45 5.87 -9.09
N GLY A 122 10.38 6.16 -7.79
CA GLY A 122 10.89 7.43 -7.26
C GLY A 122 10.44 7.87 -5.86
N GLY A 123 9.89 6.96 -5.05
CA GLY A 123 9.25 7.22 -3.77
C GLY A 123 7.72 7.22 -3.83
N GLY A 124 7.07 6.79 -2.75
CA GLY A 124 5.61 6.73 -2.63
C GLY A 124 5.01 5.42 -3.12
N CYS A 125 3.70 5.43 -3.43
CA CYS A 125 2.95 4.25 -3.86
C CYS A 125 2.83 4.19 -5.39
N VAL A 126 3.31 3.11 -6.01
CA VAL A 126 3.20 2.91 -7.48
C VAL A 126 1.74 2.89 -7.95
N LEU A 127 0.83 2.30 -7.16
CA LEU A 127 -0.59 2.22 -7.51
C LEU A 127 -1.26 3.59 -7.48
N TRP A 128 -0.82 4.49 -6.59
CA TRP A 128 -1.30 5.88 -6.56
C TRP A 128 -0.81 6.68 -7.77
N GLN A 129 0.46 6.54 -8.12
CA GLN A 129 1.04 7.19 -9.30
C GLN A 129 0.34 6.72 -10.58
N LYS A 130 -0.03 5.43 -10.65
CA LYS A 130 -0.74 4.82 -11.78
C LYS A 130 -2.26 4.71 -11.56
N ARG A 131 -2.87 5.60 -10.76
CA ARG A 131 -4.30 5.52 -10.39
C ARG A 131 -5.27 5.46 -11.58
N ALA A 132 -4.93 6.08 -12.72
CA ALA A 132 -5.72 5.96 -13.94
C ALA A 132 -5.78 4.50 -14.44
N TRP A 133 -4.62 3.85 -14.58
CA TRP A 133 -4.52 2.44 -14.94
C TRP A 133 -5.20 1.53 -13.92
N VAL A 134 -5.04 1.80 -12.62
CA VAL A 134 -5.72 1.03 -11.56
C VAL A 134 -7.25 1.13 -11.70
N THR A 135 -7.77 2.31 -12.02
CA THR A 135 -9.21 2.54 -12.20
C THR A 135 -9.73 1.83 -13.46
N GLU A 136 -8.93 1.79 -14.53
CA GLU A 136 -9.25 1.00 -15.74
C GLU A 136 -9.37 -0.50 -15.42
N LEU A 137 -8.41 -1.06 -14.69
CA LEU A 137 -8.46 -2.47 -14.26
C LEU A 137 -9.67 -2.78 -13.37
N LEU A 138 -10.08 -1.84 -12.51
CA LEU A 138 -11.27 -1.98 -11.69
C LEU A 138 -12.55 -1.96 -12.53
N ALA A 139 -12.63 -1.09 -13.55
CA ALA A 139 -13.78 -1.03 -14.43
C ALA A 139 -13.95 -2.35 -15.21
N GLU A 140 -12.83 -2.95 -15.65
CA GLU A 140 -12.83 -4.23 -16.34
C GLU A 140 -13.22 -5.40 -15.43
N SER A 141 -12.84 -5.38 -14.14
CA SER A 141 -13.14 -6.47 -13.20
C SER A 141 -14.63 -6.61 -12.90
N ARG A 142 -15.39 -5.51 -13.04
CA ARG A 142 -16.81 -5.41 -12.70
C ARG A 142 -17.76 -5.90 -13.82
N GLY A 143 -17.25 -6.17 -15.03
CA GLY A 143 -18.07 -6.54 -16.19
C GLY A 143 -19.14 -5.47 -16.55
N PRO A 144 -19.96 -5.67 -17.60
CA PRO A 144 -20.94 -4.68 -18.06
C PRO A 144 -22.12 -4.42 -17.09
N ALA A 145 -22.12 -5.01 -15.89
CA ALA A 145 -23.22 -4.94 -14.92
C ALA A 145 -22.82 -4.46 -13.51
N GLY A 146 -21.56 -4.08 -13.26
CA GLY A 146 -21.10 -3.72 -11.91
C GLY A 146 -21.42 -2.27 -11.52
N GLY A 147 -22.04 -2.11 -10.35
CA GLY A 147 -22.53 -0.85 -9.79
C GLY A 147 -21.46 0.23 -9.55
N ALA A 148 -21.96 1.45 -9.31
CA ALA A 148 -21.27 2.73 -9.37
C ALA A 148 -19.89 2.75 -8.70
N VAL A 149 -18.92 3.28 -9.44
CA VAL A 149 -17.64 3.77 -8.95
C VAL A 149 -17.93 4.88 -7.93
N ARG A 150 -17.43 4.75 -6.71
CA ARG A 150 -17.28 5.94 -5.87
C ARG A 150 -16.10 6.73 -6.41
N THR A 151 -16.41 7.85 -7.06
CA THR A 151 -15.41 8.76 -7.62
C THR A 151 -14.71 9.54 -6.50
N GLU A 152 -13.56 10.15 -6.80
CA GLU A 152 -12.79 11.01 -5.87
C GLU A 152 -13.66 12.03 -5.11
N SER A 153 -14.81 12.43 -5.67
CA SER A 153 -15.79 13.34 -5.06
C SER A 153 -16.62 12.77 -3.90
N GLU A 154 -16.58 11.46 -3.63
CA GLU A 154 -17.37 10.79 -2.58
C GLU A 154 -16.53 10.31 -1.38
N ILE A 155 -15.22 10.57 -1.42
CA ILE A 155 -14.29 10.36 -0.31
C ILE A 155 -14.17 11.70 0.41
N GLU A 156 -15.00 11.94 1.43
CA GLU A 156 -14.71 13.06 2.33
C GLU A 156 -13.34 12.82 2.98
N PRO A 157 -12.42 13.80 2.99
CA PRO A 157 -11.20 13.67 3.75
C PRO A 157 -11.61 13.41 5.20
N ALA A 158 -11.12 12.32 5.77
CA ALA A 158 -11.31 12.04 7.19
C ALA A 158 -10.91 13.30 7.96
N SER A 159 -11.89 13.99 8.53
CA SER A 159 -11.63 15.18 9.33
C SER A 159 -10.70 14.75 10.46
N VAL A 160 -9.47 15.26 10.40
CA VAL A 160 -8.54 15.17 11.52
C VAL A 160 -9.17 16.02 12.61
N VAL A 161 -9.87 15.36 13.54
CA VAL A 161 -10.38 15.98 14.75
C VAL A 161 -9.16 16.47 15.54
N GLY A 162 -8.99 17.80 15.57
CA GLY A 162 -8.06 18.49 16.46
C GLY A 162 -8.55 18.56 17.89
#